data_AF-A0A0S4ITH2-F1
#
_entry.id   AF-A0A0S4ITH2-F1
#
_cell.length_a   1.000
_cell.length_b   1.000
_cell.length_c   1.000
_cell.angle_alpha   90.00
_cell.angle_beta   90.00
_cell.angle_gamma   90.00
#
_symmetry.space_group_name_H-M   'P 1'
#
loop_
_entity.id
_entity.type
_entity.pdbx_description
1 polymer ?
#
loop_
_entity_poly.entity_id
_entity_poly.type
_entity_poly.pdbx_seq_one_letter_code
_entity_poly.pdbx_strand_id
1 'polypeptide(L)'
;WMVLDYKLYTPGQKGDALPDNLLWVAEQIPGNVTSADVTQTLRDTSYWASYNIPYFPNIYNLSGFAELEQEYGPVFSYTKYSRPEIFKRNNTDVVDLESMRRMMRYNNWQEDPLSLIPLCPECNPRGSPWLAIASRGDLVGSNEILPSNNGYASQFARQSMGAIDSKIASYAMMQNGGGMGNVINGPTTYDGQPIFIFDEAFPGQRPPGCANVFNYSWVFFNVVGGGKPPIPAATTSDDPASRNVILGVCIAVPIALVIAALALAKHRKRMAAMDEYSPLTQ
;
A
#
# COMPACT_ATOMS: atom_id res chain seq x y z
N TRP A 1 -7.83 5.73 1.16
CA TRP A 1 -8.04 6.57 -0.03
C TRP A 1 -7.83 8.02 0.34
N MET A 2 -7.22 8.79 -0.57
CA MET A 2 -6.99 10.22 -0.42
C MET A 2 -7.49 10.89 -1.70
N VAL A 3 -8.35 11.90 -1.57
CA VAL A 3 -8.92 12.67 -2.68
C VAL A 3 -8.60 14.14 -2.43
N LEU A 4 -7.62 14.63 -3.18
CA LEU A 4 -7.23 16.05 -3.17
C LEU A 4 -7.96 16.76 -4.32
N ASP A 5 -8.83 17.70 -4.01
CA ASP A 5 -9.57 18.45 -5.03
C ASP A 5 -8.80 19.70 -5.48
N TYR A 6 -7.99 19.55 -6.52
CA TYR A 6 -7.27 20.68 -7.11
C TYR A 6 -8.18 21.80 -7.66
N LYS A 7 -9.49 21.60 -7.82
CA LYS A 7 -10.41 22.70 -8.20
C LYS A 7 -10.59 23.71 -7.08
N LEU A 8 -10.35 23.32 -5.83
CA LEU A 8 -10.47 24.17 -4.66
C LEU A 8 -9.15 24.86 -4.29
N TYR A 9 -8.02 24.39 -4.82
CA TYR A 9 -6.70 24.92 -4.50
C TYR A 9 -6.28 26.04 -5.46
N THR A 10 -5.80 27.14 -4.91
CA THR A 10 -5.09 28.20 -5.64
C THR A 10 -3.62 28.20 -5.24
N PRO A 11 -2.66 28.20 -6.19
CA PRO A 11 -1.23 28.22 -5.89
C PRO A 11 -0.85 29.34 -4.91
N GLY A 12 -0.08 28.97 -3.87
CA GLY A 12 0.36 29.89 -2.82
C GLY A 12 -0.53 29.89 -1.57
N GLN A 13 -1.72 29.28 -1.62
CA GLN A 13 -2.51 29.04 -0.40
C GLN A 13 -1.78 28.08 0.55
N LYS A 14 -1.82 28.39 1.84
CA LYS A 14 -1.24 27.63 2.95
C LYS A 14 -1.98 27.96 4.26
N GLY A 15 -1.89 27.08 5.26
CA GLY A 15 -2.53 27.29 6.56
C GLY A 15 -4.02 27.60 6.40
N ASP A 16 -4.52 28.58 7.15
CA ASP A 16 -5.93 28.98 7.14
C ASP A 16 -6.47 29.47 5.78
N ALA A 17 -5.61 29.73 4.79
CA ALA A 17 -6.04 30.06 3.43
C ALA A 17 -6.49 28.82 2.62
N LEU A 18 -6.25 27.60 3.11
CA LEU A 18 -6.73 26.37 2.47
C LEU A 18 -8.22 26.18 2.77
N PRO A 19 -9.10 26.06 1.75
CA PRO A 19 -10.54 25.95 1.97
C PRO A 19 -10.92 24.53 2.41
N ASP A 20 -11.96 24.42 3.24
CA ASP A 20 -12.56 23.13 3.58
C ASP A 20 -12.91 22.32 2.32
N ASN A 21 -12.92 20.99 2.47
CA ASN A 21 -13.09 19.98 1.45
C ASN A 21 -11.92 19.86 0.44
N LEU A 22 -10.80 20.53 0.69
CA LEU A 22 -9.61 20.40 -0.16
C LEU A 22 -9.09 18.96 -0.16
N LEU A 23 -8.99 18.32 1.01
CA LEU A 23 -8.53 16.93 1.13
C LEU A 23 -9.54 16.07 1.88
N TRP A 24 -10.11 15.09 1.19
CA TRP A 24 -10.92 14.04 1.79
C TRP A 24 -10.14 12.74 1.92
N VAL A 25 -10.30 12.07 3.05
CA VAL A 25 -9.72 10.75 3.30
C VAL A 25 -10.84 9.77 3.62
N ALA A 26 -10.75 8.58 3.04
CA ALA A 26 -11.65 7.47 3.33
C ALA A 26 -10.84 6.19 3.60
N GLU A 27 -11.14 5.53 4.71
CA GLU A 27 -10.54 4.26 5.12
C GLU A 27 -11.63 3.20 5.20
N GLN A 28 -11.32 1.99 4.75
CA GLN A 28 -12.28 0.92 4.56
C GLN A 28 -11.72 -0.39 5.11
N ILE A 29 -12.57 -1.09 5.85
CA ILE A 29 -12.40 -2.46 6.31
C ILE A 29 -13.70 -3.24 6.02
N PRO A 30 -13.73 -4.59 6.14
CA PRO A 30 -14.96 -5.34 5.92
C PRO A 30 -16.12 -4.82 6.80
N GLY A 31 -17.21 -4.40 6.16
CA GLY A 31 -18.42 -3.92 6.84
C GLY A 31 -18.34 -2.50 7.40
N ASN A 32 -17.23 -1.76 7.25
CA ASN A 32 -17.12 -0.39 7.75
C ASN A 32 -16.29 0.51 6.81
N VAL A 33 -16.80 1.72 6.56
CA VAL A 33 -16.09 2.79 5.86
C VAL A 33 -16.20 4.05 6.70
N THR A 34 -15.07 4.69 6.97
CA THR A 34 -15.03 6.02 7.60
C THR A 34 -14.39 6.99 6.63
N SER A 35 -15.04 8.14 6.43
CA SER A 35 -14.55 9.20 5.56
C SER A 35 -14.77 10.56 6.17
N ALA A 36 -13.80 11.44 6.04
CA ALA A 36 -13.91 12.83 6.50
C ALA A 36 -13.07 13.77 5.64
N ASP A 37 -13.47 15.04 5.64
CA ASP A 37 -12.60 16.14 5.29
C ASP A 37 -11.49 16.25 6.34
N VAL A 38 -10.24 16.13 5.91
CA VAL A 38 -9.05 16.25 6.76
C VAL A 38 -8.20 17.47 6.39
N THR A 39 -8.80 18.45 5.71
CA THR A 39 -8.11 19.68 5.31
C THR A 39 -7.49 20.40 6.51
N GLN A 40 -8.12 20.34 7.69
CA GLN A 40 -7.54 20.92 8.90
C GLN A 40 -6.14 20.38 9.20
N THR A 41 -5.87 19.09 8.99
CA THR A 41 -4.53 18.54 9.15
C THR A 41 -3.53 19.19 8.19
N LEU A 42 -3.91 19.44 6.92
CA LEU A 42 -3.04 20.18 6.00
C LEU A 42 -2.77 21.61 6.47
N ARG A 43 -3.74 22.28 7.11
CA ARG A 43 -3.53 23.62 7.68
C ARG A 43 -2.52 23.60 8.83
N ASP A 44 -2.64 22.61 9.70
CA ASP A 44 -1.84 22.50 10.92
C ASP A 44 -0.41 22.02 10.66
N THR A 45 -0.22 21.09 9.71
CA THR A 45 1.06 20.40 9.50
C THR A 45 1.72 20.72 8.17
N SER A 46 1.00 21.34 7.22
CA SER A 46 1.40 21.55 5.82
C SER A 46 1.55 20.29 4.95
N TYR A 47 1.27 19.10 5.47
CA TYR A 47 1.34 17.85 4.70
C TYR A 47 0.33 16.80 5.19
N TRP A 48 0.04 15.84 4.32
CA TRP A 48 -0.65 14.60 4.69
C TRP A 48 0.21 13.42 4.25
N ALA A 49 0.54 12.53 5.18
CA ALA A 49 1.27 11.29 4.90
C ALA A 49 0.37 10.07 5.11
N SER A 50 0.66 9.01 4.36
CA SER A 50 -0.04 7.72 4.49
C SER A 50 0.98 6.59 4.36
N TYR A 51 0.91 5.63 5.28
CA TYR A 51 1.96 4.62 5.48
C TYR A 51 1.38 3.29 6.02
N ASN A 52 0.22 2.88 5.49
CA ASN A 52 -0.44 1.60 5.76
C ASN A 52 -1.02 1.39 7.18
N ILE A 53 -1.02 2.42 8.03
CA ILE A 53 -1.68 2.39 9.34
C ILE A 53 -2.89 3.34 9.28
N PRO A 54 -4.09 2.91 9.71
CA PRO A 54 -5.29 3.74 9.63
C PRO A 54 -5.19 5.01 10.50
N TYR A 55 -5.59 6.14 9.94
CA TYR A 55 -5.68 7.44 10.61
C TYR A 55 -6.89 7.52 11.53
N PHE A 56 -8.06 7.04 11.08
CA PHE A 56 -9.29 7.21 11.86
C PHE A 56 -9.28 6.26 13.07
N PRO A 57 -9.42 6.76 14.32
CA PRO A 57 -9.30 5.93 15.51
C PRO A 57 -10.24 4.72 15.53
N ASN A 58 -11.45 4.85 15.02
CA ASN A 58 -12.39 3.74 14.95
C ASN A 58 -11.92 2.65 13.97
N ILE A 59 -11.36 3.01 12.81
CA ILE A 59 -10.81 2.04 11.86
C ILE A 59 -9.55 1.40 12.43
N TYR A 60 -8.66 2.19 13.02
CA TYR A 60 -7.44 1.72 13.70
C TYR A 60 -7.76 0.64 14.75
N ASN A 61 -8.73 0.90 15.63
CA ASN A 61 -9.17 -0.03 16.67
C ASN A 61 -9.88 -1.26 16.07
N LEU A 62 -10.85 -1.08 15.17
CA LEU A 62 -11.62 -2.19 14.60
C LEU A 62 -10.78 -3.14 13.73
N SER A 63 -9.67 -2.66 13.19
CA SER A 63 -8.75 -3.49 12.39
C SER A 63 -7.63 -4.14 13.19
N GLY A 64 -7.61 -3.97 14.52
CA GLY A 64 -6.69 -4.66 15.41
C GLY A 64 -5.32 -3.98 15.59
N PHE A 65 -5.10 -2.77 15.07
CA PHE A 65 -3.79 -2.11 15.19
C PHE A 65 -3.47 -1.70 16.62
N ALA A 66 -4.48 -1.35 17.43
CA ALA A 66 -4.27 -1.00 18.83
C ALA A 66 -3.70 -2.18 19.63
N GLU A 67 -4.24 -3.38 19.41
CA GLU A 67 -3.78 -4.62 20.01
C GLU A 67 -2.37 -4.98 19.51
N LEU A 68 -2.11 -4.82 18.22
CA LEU A 68 -0.77 -5.03 17.64
C LEU A 68 0.27 -4.04 18.18
N GLU A 69 -0.08 -2.77 18.38
CA GLU A 69 0.82 -1.80 19.01
C GLU A 69 1.12 -2.18 20.47
N GLN A 70 0.13 -2.70 21.20
CA GLN A 70 0.33 -3.18 22.56
C GLN A 70 1.25 -4.41 22.60
N GLU A 71 1.08 -5.36 21.67
CA GLU A 71 1.83 -6.61 21.64
C GLU A 71 3.25 -6.45 21.07
N TYR A 72 3.38 -5.73 19.95
CA TYR A 72 4.60 -5.63 19.16
C TYR A 72 5.23 -4.24 19.14
N GLY A 73 4.67 -3.31 19.92
CA GLY A 73 5.22 -2.00 20.12
C GLY A 73 5.02 -1.06 18.93
N PRO A 74 5.91 -0.07 18.78
CA PRO A 74 5.58 1.16 18.07
C PRO A 74 5.51 1.02 16.54
N VAL A 75 5.88 -0.13 15.95
CA VAL A 75 5.81 -0.33 14.49
C VAL A 75 4.38 -0.36 13.94
N PHE A 76 3.39 -0.63 14.81
CA PHE A 76 1.97 -0.61 14.47
C PHE A 76 1.29 0.70 14.86
N SER A 77 2.03 1.63 15.47
CA SER A 77 1.50 2.92 15.88
C SER A 77 1.26 3.85 14.69
N TYR A 78 0.12 4.54 14.65
CA TYR A 78 -0.12 5.52 13.60
C TYR A 78 0.88 6.68 13.62
N THR A 79 1.35 7.11 14.79
CA THR A 79 2.18 8.33 14.91
C THR A 79 3.63 8.05 15.24
N LYS A 80 3.97 6.84 15.67
CA LYS A 80 5.31 6.53 16.17
C LYS A 80 6.04 5.66 15.16
N TYR A 81 7.36 5.84 15.14
CA TYR A 81 8.33 4.91 14.56
C TYR A 81 8.45 4.89 13.04
N SER A 82 9.70 4.88 12.53
CA SER A 82 9.98 4.77 11.09
C SER A 82 9.18 5.76 10.24
N ARG A 83 8.33 5.33 9.30
CA ARG A 83 7.67 6.17 8.29
C ARG A 83 6.96 7.41 8.83
N PRO A 84 6.03 7.35 9.81
CA PRO A 84 5.43 8.56 10.40
C PRO A 84 6.47 9.54 10.94
N GLU A 85 7.50 9.04 11.63
CA GLU A 85 8.57 9.90 12.19
C GLU A 85 9.51 10.42 11.10
N ILE A 86 9.79 9.65 10.04
CA ILE A 86 10.58 10.09 8.88
C ILE A 86 9.83 11.20 8.13
N PHE A 87 8.52 11.03 7.88
CA PHE A 87 7.69 12.09 7.29
C PHE A 87 7.66 13.32 8.19
N LYS A 88 7.41 13.15 9.48
CA LYS A 88 7.38 14.26 10.44
C LYS A 88 8.71 15.00 10.51
N ARG A 89 9.84 14.30 10.46
CA ARG A 89 11.20 14.88 10.47
C ARG A 89 11.52 15.61 9.16
N ASN A 90 11.16 15.04 8.01
CA ASN A 90 11.68 15.47 6.70
C ASN A 90 10.67 16.20 5.80
N ASN A 91 9.38 16.31 6.16
CA ASN A 91 8.38 16.91 5.27
C ASN A 91 8.73 18.33 4.83
N THR A 92 9.38 19.12 5.69
CA THR A 92 9.79 20.50 5.38
C THR A 92 10.98 20.59 4.42
N ASP A 93 11.73 19.50 4.22
CA ASP A 93 12.82 19.43 3.25
C ASP A 93 12.29 19.29 1.81
N VAL A 94 10.99 19.00 1.65
CA VAL A 94 10.32 18.89 0.36
C VAL A 94 9.82 20.25 -0.10
N VAL A 95 10.64 20.92 -0.90
CA VAL A 95 10.40 22.30 -1.38
C VAL A 95 10.12 22.38 -2.89
N ASP A 96 10.35 21.28 -3.61
CA ASP A 96 10.17 21.17 -5.04
C ASP A 96 9.96 19.70 -5.46
N LEU A 97 9.86 19.46 -6.78
CA LEU A 97 9.68 18.11 -7.31
C LEU A 97 10.90 17.22 -7.07
N GLU A 98 12.12 17.74 -7.07
CA GLU A 98 13.32 16.92 -6.92
C GLU A 98 13.48 16.43 -5.47
N SER A 99 13.27 17.32 -4.51
CA SER A 99 13.20 16.97 -3.09
C SER A 99 12.03 16.02 -2.78
N MET A 100 10.89 16.15 -3.47
CA MET A 100 9.80 15.17 -3.38
C MET A 100 10.20 13.79 -3.94
N ARG A 101 10.92 13.74 -5.08
CA ARG A 101 11.47 12.47 -5.60
C ARG A 101 12.39 11.82 -4.58
N ARG A 102 13.29 12.59 -3.96
CA ARG A 102 14.19 12.10 -2.92
C ARG A 102 13.41 11.55 -1.73
N MET A 103 12.43 12.29 -1.22
CA MET A 103 11.61 11.85 -0.08
C MET A 103 10.88 10.53 -0.37
N MET A 104 10.24 10.41 -1.54
CA MET A 104 9.51 9.20 -1.91
C MET A 104 10.42 8.02 -2.29
N ARG A 105 11.72 8.24 -2.43
CA ARG A 105 12.74 7.21 -2.69
C ARG A 105 13.64 6.97 -1.48
N TYR A 106 13.37 7.63 -0.36
CA TYR A 106 14.21 7.59 0.82
C TYR A 106 14.32 6.19 1.42
N ASN A 107 15.55 5.69 1.51
CA ASN A 107 15.90 4.49 2.25
C ASN A 107 17.36 4.53 2.67
N ASN A 108 17.61 5.10 3.84
CA ASN A 108 18.94 5.17 4.45
C ASN A 108 19.03 4.24 5.69
N TRP A 109 18.49 3.02 5.56
CA TRP A 109 18.23 2.15 6.71
C TRP A 109 19.46 1.75 7.53
N GLN A 110 20.64 1.78 6.91
CA GLN A 110 21.91 1.47 7.56
C GLN A 110 22.30 2.53 8.60
N GLU A 111 21.89 3.78 8.40
CA GLU A 111 22.35 4.93 9.19
C GLU A 111 21.21 5.69 9.88
N ASP A 112 19.97 5.61 9.38
CA ASP A 112 18.83 6.31 9.97
C ASP A 112 18.39 5.63 11.27
N PRO A 113 18.46 6.31 12.44
CA PRO A 113 17.99 5.74 13.70
C PRO A 113 16.49 5.41 13.72
N LEU A 114 15.69 5.98 12.81
CA LEU A 114 14.28 5.63 12.63
C LEU A 114 14.07 4.31 11.86
N SER A 115 15.15 3.73 11.32
CA SER A 115 15.13 2.43 10.64
C SER A 115 15.55 1.26 11.53
N LEU A 116 15.83 1.48 12.82
CA LEU A 116 16.15 0.41 13.77
C LEU A 116 14.95 -0.53 13.96
N ILE A 117 15.15 -1.80 14.30
CA ILE A 117 14.06 -2.71 14.68
C ILE A 117 13.76 -2.50 16.17
N PRO A 118 12.54 -2.10 16.57
CA PRO A 118 12.24 -1.89 17.98
C PRO A 118 12.03 -3.22 18.68
N LEU A 119 12.21 -3.24 20.00
CA LEU A 119 12.03 -4.42 20.84
C LEU A 119 12.89 -5.62 20.43
N CYS A 120 14.02 -5.40 19.78
CA CYS A 120 14.93 -6.46 19.37
C CYS A 120 16.38 -6.11 19.70
N PRO A 121 16.81 -6.05 20.98
CA PRO A 121 18.20 -5.82 21.39
C PRO A 121 19.21 -6.75 20.67
N GLU A 122 18.79 -7.98 20.40
CA GLU A 122 19.57 -9.05 19.76
C GLU A 122 19.73 -8.91 18.24
N CYS A 123 18.92 -8.05 17.58
CA CYS A 123 18.93 -7.94 16.13
C CYS A 123 20.29 -7.50 15.60
N ASN A 124 20.74 -8.17 14.53
CA ASN A 124 21.99 -7.87 13.84
C ASN A 124 21.82 -8.08 12.33
N PRO A 125 21.86 -7.00 11.51
CA PRO A 125 22.03 -5.60 11.89
C PRO A 125 20.86 -5.07 12.74
N ARG A 126 21.09 -3.95 13.41
CA ARG A 126 20.07 -3.28 14.24
C ARG A 126 18.99 -2.60 13.39
N GLY A 127 19.38 -2.11 12.21
CA GLY A 127 18.50 -1.48 11.22
C GLY A 127 17.81 -2.51 10.33
N SER A 128 16.70 -2.11 9.71
CA SER A 128 16.00 -2.93 8.72
C SER A 128 15.69 -2.13 7.45
N PRO A 129 15.95 -2.69 6.26
CA PRO A 129 15.60 -2.04 4.98
C PRO A 129 14.09 -1.91 4.76
N TRP A 130 13.27 -2.54 5.59
CA TRP A 130 11.82 -2.38 5.62
C TRP A 130 11.38 -1.03 6.21
N LEU A 131 12.18 -0.47 7.11
CA LEU A 131 11.79 0.65 7.96
C LEU A 131 12.16 2.01 7.37
N ALA A 132 11.81 2.20 6.10
CA ALA A 132 12.02 3.44 5.35
C ALA A 132 10.78 3.80 4.51
N ILE A 133 10.81 4.96 3.82
CA ILE A 133 9.73 5.34 2.91
C ILE A 133 9.68 4.38 1.71
N ALA A 134 10.83 4.11 1.09
CA ALA A 134 10.95 3.20 -0.03
C ALA A 134 11.61 1.88 0.40
N SER A 135 10.84 1.01 1.06
CA SER A 135 11.32 -0.25 1.65
C SER A 135 11.99 -1.20 0.64
N ARG A 136 12.94 -2.01 1.14
CA ARG A 136 13.79 -2.92 0.35
C ARG A 136 13.92 -4.31 1.00
N GLY A 137 12.85 -5.11 0.98
CA GLY A 137 12.84 -6.44 1.60
C GLY A 137 13.84 -7.43 1.01
N ASP A 138 14.34 -7.16 -0.20
CA ASP A 138 15.39 -7.93 -0.87
C ASP A 138 16.78 -7.77 -0.24
N LEU A 139 17.00 -6.68 0.50
CA LEU A 139 18.29 -6.36 1.12
C LEU A 139 18.51 -7.02 2.48
N VAL A 140 17.50 -7.70 3.02
CA VAL A 140 17.63 -8.48 4.25
C VAL A 140 18.54 -9.68 3.97
N GLY A 141 19.69 -9.74 4.65
CA GLY A 141 20.67 -10.81 4.52
C GLY A 141 20.15 -12.16 5.03
N SER A 142 20.72 -13.26 4.51
CA SER A 142 20.33 -14.63 4.90
C SER A 142 20.72 -15.01 6.34
N ASN A 143 21.69 -14.28 6.92
CA ASN A 143 22.28 -14.58 8.22
C ASN A 143 21.96 -13.49 9.26
N GLU A 144 20.99 -12.62 8.98
CA GLU A 144 20.58 -11.59 9.92
C GLU A 144 19.88 -12.21 11.13
N ILE A 145 20.15 -11.65 12.30
CA ILE A 145 19.43 -11.99 13.52
C ILE A 145 18.18 -11.10 13.54
N LEU A 146 17.01 -11.73 13.38
CA LEU A 146 15.70 -11.09 13.46
C LEU A 146 15.10 -11.29 14.86
N PRO A 147 14.00 -10.59 15.21
CA PRO A 147 13.34 -10.77 16.49
C PRO A 147 13.01 -12.24 16.79
N SER A 148 13.15 -12.64 18.05
CA SER A 148 12.85 -14.02 18.48
C SER A 148 11.37 -14.41 18.33
N ASN A 149 10.44 -13.45 18.38
CA ASN A 149 9.04 -13.69 18.08
C ASN A 149 8.83 -13.82 16.57
N ASN A 150 8.49 -15.02 16.08
CA ASN A 150 8.32 -15.29 14.66
C ASN A 150 7.24 -14.44 13.96
N GLY A 151 6.12 -14.14 14.65
CA GLY A 151 5.06 -13.31 14.10
C GLY A 151 5.56 -11.89 13.83
N TYR A 152 6.29 -11.34 14.78
CA TYR A 152 6.93 -10.04 14.67
C TYR A 152 8.08 -10.03 13.66
N ALA A 153 8.93 -11.06 13.69
CA ALA A 153 10.08 -11.21 12.79
C ALA A 153 9.67 -11.25 11.31
N SER A 154 8.49 -11.79 11.01
CA SER A 154 7.97 -11.87 9.64
C SER A 154 7.82 -10.50 8.97
N GLN A 155 7.65 -9.42 9.76
CA GLN A 155 7.58 -8.04 9.28
C GLN A 155 8.93 -7.53 8.71
N PHE A 156 10.03 -8.16 9.11
CA PHE A 156 11.40 -7.75 8.76
C PHE A 156 12.16 -8.79 7.95
N ALA A 157 11.54 -9.95 7.66
CA ALA A 157 12.17 -11.04 6.96
C ALA A 157 12.48 -10.68 5.49
N ARG A 158 13.43 -11.40 4.89
CA ARG A 158 13.73 -11.28 3.47
C ARG A 158 12.53 -11.70 2.63
N GLN A 159 12.06 -10.82 1.75
CA GLN A 159 10.93 -11.09 0.87
C GLN A 159 11.12 -10.40 -0.48
N SER A 160 10.54 -10.95 -1.55
CA SER A 160 10.45 -10.31 -2.86
C SER A 160 9.38 -9.21 -2.86
N MET A 161 9.55 -8.23 -1.96
CA MET A 161 8.59 -7.18 -1.65
C MET A 161 9.33 -5.91 -1.22
N GLY A 162 8.69 -4.76 -1.44
CA GLY A 162 9.26 -3.44 -1.15
C GLY A 162 8.58 -2.36 -1.98
N ALA A 163 9.13 -1.16 -1.97
CA ALA A 163 8.70 -0.10 -2.87
C ALA A 163 9.17 -0.39 -4.29
N ILE A 164 8.23 -0.43 -5.25
CA ILE A 164 8.51 -0.82 -6.65
C ILE A 164 8.33 0.33 -7.65
N ASP A 165 7.88 1.49 -7.21
CA ASP A 165 7.71 2.66 -8.05
C ASP A 165 7.67 3.94 -7.21
N SER A 166 7.61 5.08 -7.90
CA SER A 166 7.09 6.31 -7.32
C SER A 166 6.45 7.15 -8.42
N LYS A 167 5.37 7.87 -8.07
CA LYS A 167 4.59 8.73 -8.97
C LYS A 167 4.33 10.04 -8.26
N ILE A 168 4.76 11.14 -8.86
CA ILE A 168 4.62 12.48 -8.27
C ILE A 168 4.00 13.43 -9.29
N ALA A 169 3.10 14.29 -8.82
CA ALA A 169 2.47 15.32 -9.63
C ALA A 169 2.37 16.62 -8.81
N SER A 170 2.35 17.76 -9.51
CA SER A 170 2.07 19.07 -8.93
C SER A 170 0.73 19.60 -9.41
N TYR A 171 0.24 20.67 -8.79
CA TYR A 171 -0.93 21.40 -9.26
C TYR A 171 -0.83 21.75 -10.76
N ALA A 172 0.31 22.29 -11.19
CA ALA A 172 0.53 22.67 -12.58
C ALA A 172 0.46 21.47 -13.53
N MET A 173 1.00 20.31 -13.14
CA MET A 173 0.93 19.08 -13.93
C MET A 173 -0.50 18.55 -14.08
N MET A 174 -1.32 18.69 -13.03
CA MET A 174 -2.69 18.20 -13.04
C MET A 174 -3.64 19.15 -13.77
N GLN A 175 -3.54 20.47 -13.52
CA GLN A 175 -4.44 21.47 -14.11
C GLN A 175 -4.08 21.86 -15.55
N ASN A 176 -2.78 22.00 -15.86
CA ASN A 176 -2.38 22.41 -17.21
C ASN A 176 -2.18 21.22 -18.16
N GLY A 177 -2.14 20.00 -17.63
CA GLY A 177 -1.63 18.82 -18.34
C GLY A 177 -2.59 17.65 -18.53
N GLY A 178 -3.77 17.66 -17.92
CA GLY A 178 -4.75 16.57 -18.09
C GLY A 178 -4.32 15.24 -17.47
N GLY A 179 -3.49 15.26 -16.41
CA GLY A 179 -2.98 14.07 -15.73
C GLY A 179 -1.51 13.77 -16.02
N MET A 180 -0.64 14.78 -15.88
CA MET A 180 0.81 14.59 -16.00
C MET A 180 1.44 14.20 -14.66
N GLY A 181 2.58 13.52 -14.70
CA GLY A 181 3.37 13.21 -13.52
C GLY A 181 4.78 12.73 -13.85
N ASN A 182 5.67 12.76 -12.87
CA ASN A 182 6.94 12.06 -12.96
C ASN A 182 6.78 10.70 -12.33
N VAL A 183 7.25 9.67 -13.02
CA VAL A 183 7.17 8.29 -12.57
C VAL A 183 8.54 7.64 -12.65
N ILE A 184 8.81 6.73 -11.73
CA ILE A 184 9.98 5.85 -11.76
C ILE A 184 9.52 4.44 -11.43
N ASN A 185 10.07 3.45 -12.13
CA ASN A 185 9.81 2.05 -11.87
C ASN A 185 11.04 1.39 -11.23
N GLY A 186 10.80 0.43 -10.35
CA GLY A 186 11.80 -0.37 -9.67
C GLY A 186 12.13 0.08 -8.24
N PRO A 187 12.82 -0.77 -7.46
CA PRO A 187 13.28 -0.46 -6.12
C PRO A 187 14.22 0.75 -6.04
N THR A 188 14.31 1.39 -4.88
CA THR A 188 15.14 2.59 -4.72
C THR A 188 16.64 2.31 -4.83
N THR A 189 17.35 3.18 -5.54
CA THR A 189 18.82 3.28 -5.58
C THR A 189 19.32 4.55 -4.89
N TYR A 190 18.42 5.32 -4.28
CA TYR A 190 18.77 6.52 -3.51
C TYR A 190 19.46 6.11 -2.21
N ASP A 191 20.14 7.06 -1.56
CA ASP A 191 20.83 6.85 -0.29
C ASP A 191 21.84 5.68 -0.32
N GLY A 192 22.42 5.42 -1.51
CA GLY A 192 23.44 4.38 -1.70
C GLY A 192 22.91 2.96 -1.82
N GLN A 193 21.59 2.74 -1.89
CA GLN A 193 21.05 1.39 -2.03
C GLN A 193 21.42 0.76 -3.39
N PRO A 194 21.77 -0.54 -3.44
CA PRO A 194 22.23 -1.17 -4.66
C PRO A 194 21.08 -1.36 -5.65
N ILE A 195 21.42 -1.40 -6.94
CA ILE A 195 20.49 -1.76 -8.02
C ILE A 195 19.91 -3.14 -7.73
N PHE A 196 18.59 -3.26 -7.81
CA PHE A 196 17.93 -4.55 -7.68
C PHE A 196 18.11 -5.37 -8.96
N ILE A 197 18.63 -6.59 -8.80
CA ILE A 197 18.79 -7.59 -9.86
C ILE A 197 18.00 -8.83 -9.44
N PHE A 198 16.94 -9.15 -10.17
CA PHE A 198 15.96 -10.16 -9.77
C PHE A 198 16.59 -11.54 -9.64
N ASP A 199 17.36 -11.97 -10.66
CA ASP A 199 17.95 -13.31 -10.69
C ASP A 199 19.09 -13.47 -9.65
N GLU A 200 19.63 -12.38 -9.13
CA GLU A 200 20.59 -12.40 -8.00
C GLU A 200 19.88 -12.41 -6.64
N ALA A 201 18.86 -11.57 -6.48
CA ALA A 201 18.12 -11.47 -5.23
C ALA A 201 17.22 -12.69 -4.98
N PHE A 202 16.58 -13.21 -6.02
CA PHE A 202 15.63 -14.32 -5.95
C PHE A 202 15.76 -15.25 -7.18
N PRO A 203 16.81 -16.10 -7.21
CA PRO A 203 17.06 -17.01 -8.33
C PRO A 203 15.84 -17.87 -8.67
N GLY A 204 15.45 -17.88 -9.95
CA GLY A 204 14.32 -18.67 -10.45
C GLY A 204 12.93 -18.13 -10.11
N GLN A 205 12.82 -16.98 -9.43
CA GLN A 205 11.53 -16.38 -9.05
C GLN A 205 11.12 -15.21 -9.96
N ARG A 206 11.94 -14.85 -10.95
CA ARG A 206 11.61 -13.74 -11.86
C ARG A 206 10.40 -14.09 -12.75
N PRO A 207 9.30 -13.32 -12.69
CA PRO A 207 8.13 -13.58 -13.52
C PRO A 207 8.42 -13.40 -15.03
N PRO A 208 7.74 -14.12 -15.92
CA PRO A 208 7.83 -13.89 -17.36
C PRO A 208 7.50 -12.44 -17.73
N GLY A 209 8.32 -11.83 -18.59
CA GLY A 209 8.17 -10.43 -19.00
C GLY A 209 8.71 -9.39 -18.01
N CYS A 210 9.13 -9.82 -16.81
CA CYS A 210 9.79 -8.94 -15.85
C CYS A 210 11.26 -8.70 -16.24
N ALA A 211 11.70 -7.44 -16.15
CA ALA A 211 13.11 -7.07 -16.34
C ALA A 211 13.98 -7.78 -15.28
N ASN A 212 15.23 -8.10 -15.63
CA ASN A 212 16.17 -8.65 -14.66
C ASN A 212 16.82 -7.53 -13.81
N VAL A 213 17.18 -6.40 -14.44
CA VAL A 213 17.90 -5.30 -13.79
C VAL A 213 16.99 -4.07 -13.71
N PHE A 214 16.81 -3.53 -12.51
CA PHE A 214 15.96 -2.36 -12.25
C PHE A 214 16.80 -1.11 -12.00
N ASN A 215 17.38 -0.57 -13.08
CA ASN A 215 18.16 0.67 -13.04
C ASN A 215 17.53 1.73 -13.95
N TYR A 216 16.29 2.11 -13.63
CA TYR A 216 15.54 3.09 -14.40
C TYR A 216 15.69 4.49 -13.81
N SER A 217 15.69 5.49 -14.70
CA SER A 217 15.59 6.89 -14.31
C SER A 217 14.13 7.34 -14.19
N TRP A 218 13.91 8.48 -13.53
CA TRP A 218 12.62 9.16 -13.58
C TRP A 218 12.26 9.51 -15.02
N VAL A 219 11.00 9.27 -15.39
CA VAL A 219 10.44 9.66 -16.68
C VAL A 219 9.25 10.58 -16.45
N PHE A 220 9.09 11.56 -17.34
CA PHE A 220 7.90 12.40 -17.35
C PHE A 220 6.81 11.70 -18.16
N PHE A 221 5.68 11.43 -17.52
CA PHE A 221 4.50 10.85 -18.11
C PHE A 221 3.46 11.95 -18.37
N ASN A 222 2.91 11.94 -19.58
CA ASN A 222 1.84 12.83 -19.99
C ASN A 222 0.73 11.99 -20.63
N VAL A 223 -0.48 12.02 -20.06
CA VAL A 223 -1.66 11.45 -20.72
C VAL A 223 -2.00 12.36 -21.90
N VAL A 224 -1.47 12.04 -23.08
CA VAL A 224 -1.95 12.64 -24.33
C VAL A 224 -3.34 12.09 -24.60
N GLY A 225 -4.35 12.72 -24.00
CA GLY A 225 -5.71 12.18 -23.99
C GLY A 225 -6.78 13.13 -23.44
N GLY A 226 -6.60 14.45 -23.60
CA GLY A 226 -7.64 15.44 -23.30
C GLY A 226 -8.86 15.40 -24.23
N GLY A 227 -8.97 14.39 -25.11
CA GLY A 227 -10.25 14.03 -25.70
C GLY A 227 -11.00 13.14 -24.72
N LYS A 228 -12.28 13.42 -24.46
CA LYS A 228 -13.22 12.39 -23.98
C LYS A 228 -12.83 11.07 -24.68
N PRO A 229 -12.62 9.94 -23.97
CA PRO A 229 -12.51 8.67 -24.67
C PRO A 229 -13.68 8.61 -25.64
N PRO A 230 -13.48 8.22 -26.92
CA PRO A 230 -14.60 8.03 -27.81
C PRO A 230 -15.58 7.17 -27.02
N ILE A 231 -16.81 7.65 -26.83
CA ILE A 231 -17.92 6.75 -26.56
C ILE A 231 -17.72 5.67 -27.62
N PRO A 232 -17.47 4.40 -27.26
CA PRO A 232 -17.25 3.38 -28.26
C PRO A 232 -18.40 3.54 -29.24
N ALA A 233 -18.10 3.91 -30.48
CA ALA A 233 -19.12 3.92 -31.52
C ALA A 233 -19.70 2.52 -31.41
N ALA A 234 -20.99 2.43 -31.04
CA ALA A 234 -21.63 1.19 -30.61
C ALA A 234 -21.15 0.10 -31.57
N THR A 235 -20.21 -0.73 -31.11
CA THR A 235 -19.68 -1.77 -31.97
C THR A 235 -20.85 -2.69 -32.12
N THR A 236 -21.41 -2.71 -33.33
CA THR A 236 -22.41 -3.68 -33.75
C THR A 236 -21.75 -5.05 -33.80
N SER A 237 -21.39 -5.56 -32.62
CA SER A 237 -21.11 -6.96 -32.32
C SER A 237 -21.81 -7.29 -31.00
N ASP A 238 -23.07 -6.88 -30.89
CA ASP A 238 -24.04 -7.57 -30.05
C ASP A 238 -24.31 -8.92 -30.73
N ASP A 239 -23.34 -9.84 -30.65
CA ASP A 239 -23.59 -11.24 -30.95
C ASP A 239 -24.40 -11.82 -29.78
N PRO A 240 -25.68 -12.17 -29.96
CA PRO A 240 -26.52 -12.69 -28.90
C PRO A 240 -25.96 -13.97 -28.27
N ALA A 241 -25.10 -14.73 -28.97
CA ALA A 241 -24.44 -15.89 -28.39
C ALA A 241 -23.44 -15.49 -27.30
N SER A 242 -22.60 -14.49 -27.57
CA SER A 242 -21.63 -13.94 -26.60
C SER A 242 -22.31 -13.38 -25.35
N ARG A 243 -23.44 -12.68 -25.52
CA ARG A 243 -24.22 -12.11 -24.41
C ARG A 243 -24.90 -13.19 -23.55
N ASN A 244 -25.41 -14.25 -24.18
CA ASN A 244 -26.01 -15.38 -23.49
C ASN A 244 -24.97 -16.24 -22.75
N VAL A 245 -23.74 -16.33 -23.25
CA VAL A 245 -22.62 -16.99 -22.54
C VAL A 245 -22.23 -16.19 -21.29
N ILE A 246 -22.09 -14.87 -21.40
CA ILE A 246 -21.75 -14.02 -20.24
C ILE A 246 -22.86 -14.06 -19.18
N LEU A 247 -24.14 -13.91 -19.57
CA LEU A 247 -25.26 -14.06 -18.64
C LEU A 247 -25.31 -15.46 -18.02
N GLY A 248 -25.07 -16.50 -18.82
CA GLY A 248 -25.03 -17.88 -18.36
C GLY A 248 -23.95 -18.12 -17.31
N VAL A 249 -22.74 -17.62 -17.52
CA VAL A 249 -21.63 -17.73 -16.55
C VAL A 249 -21.92 -16.89 -15.29
N CYS A 250 -22.39 -15.65 -15.45
CA CYS A 250 -22.68 -14.76 -14.31
C CYS A 250 -23.86 -15.24 -13.44
N ILE A 251 -24.77 -16.06 -13.96
CA ILE A 251 -25.90 -16.59 -13.20
C ILE A 251 -25.63 -18.02 -12.70
N ALA A 252 -25.09 -18.91 -13.54
CA ALA A 252 -24.93 -20.31 -13.19
C ALA A 252 -23.81 -20.53 -12.17
N VAL A 253 -22.71 -19.77 -12.23
CA VAL A 253 -21.58 -19.93 -11.29
C VAL A 253 -21.98 -19.55 -9.86
N PRO A 254 -22.63 -18.40 -9.60
CA PRO A 254 -23.11 -18.09 -8.24
C PRO A 254 -24.13 -19.10 -7.72
N ILE A 255 -25.06 -19.57 -8.56
CA ILE A 255 -26.06 -20.57 -8.16
C ILE A 255 -25.38 -21.90 -7.79
N ALA A 256 -24.41 -22.36 -8.59
CA ALA A 256 -23.66 -23.58 -8.30
C ALA A 256 -22.87 -23.47 -6.99
N LEU A 257 -22.25 -22.31 -6.73
CA LEU A 257 -21.53 -22.03 -5.48
C LEU A 257 -22.47 -22.03 -4.26
N VAL A 258 -23.67 -21.45 -4.38
CA VAL A 258 -24.68 -21.48 -3.32
C VAL A 258 -25.16 -22.90 -3.06
N ILE A 259 -25.44 -23.69 -4.10
CA ILE A 259 -25.85 -25.09 -3.96
C ILE A 259 -24.74 -25.92 -3.30
N ALA A 260 -23.48 -25.74 -3.70
CA ALA A 260 -22.34 -26.41 -3.09
C ALA A 260 -22.17 -26.03 -1.61
N ALA A 261 -22.32 -24.75 -1.27
CA ALA A 261 -22.27 -24.28 0.12
C ALA A 261 -23.40 -24.87 0.97
N LEU A 262 -24.63 -24.95 0.44
CA LEU A 262 -25.77 -25.57 1.12
C LEU A 262 -25.58 -27.08 1.29
N ALA A 263 -25.04 -27.77 0.29
CA ALA A 263 -24.72 -29.20 0.36
C ALA A 263 -23.64 -29.47 1.42
N LEU A 264 -22.57 -28.65 1.45
CA LEU A 264 -21.52 -28.71 2.47
C LEU A 264 -22.06 -28.43 3.87
N ALA A 265 -22.93 -27.43 4.04
CA ALA A 265 -23.56 -27.12 5.32
C ALA A 265 -24.47 -28.27 5.79
N LYS A 266 -25.24 -28.88 4.88
CA LYS A 266 -26.08 -30.05 5.18
C LYS A 266 -25.25 -31.28 5.53
N HIS A 267 -24.11 -31.49 4.84
CA HIS A 267 -23.20 -32.58 5.15
C HIS A 267 -22.54 -32.42 6.51
N ARG A 268 -22.07 -31.20 6.85
CA ARG A 268 -21.51 -30.88 8.17
C ARG A 268 -22.52 -31.07 9.29
N LYS A 269 -23.77 -30.63 9.11
CA LYS A 269 -24.86 -30.89 10.08
C LYS A 269 -25.13 -32.38 10.27
N ARG A 270 -25.11 -33.19 9.20
CA ARG A 270 -25.26 -34.64 9.30
C ARG A 270 -24.10 -35.30 10.04
N MET A 271 -22.86 -34.87 9.79
CA MET A 271 -21.68 -35.40 10.48
C MET A 271 -21.71 -35.05 11.97
N ALA A 272 -22.04 -33.81 12.32
CA ALA A 272 -22.20 -33.39 13.72
C ALA A 272 -23.29 -34.18 14.45
N ALA A 273 -24.42 -34.47 13.79
CA ALA A 273 -25.48 -35.31 14.35
C ALA A 273 -25.11 -36.80 14.47
N MET A 274 -24.11 -37.26 13.71
CA MET A 274 -23.57 -38.63 13.83
C MET A 274 -22.54 -38.73 14.96
N ASP A 275 -21.73 -37.69 15.18
CA ASP A 275 -20.80 -37.61 16.31
C ASP A 275 -21.52 -37.48 17.65
N GLU A 276 -22.70 -36.82 17.68
CA GLU A 276 -23.57 -36.74 18.87
C GLU A 276 -24.19 -38.09 19.27
N TYR A 277 -24.18 -39.09 18.38
CA TYR A 277 -24.72 -40.44 18.62
C TYR A 277 -23.64 -41.51 18.83
N SER A 278 -22.38 -41.11 19.05
CA SER A 278 -21.34 -42.07 19.47
C SER A 278 -21.59 -42.50 20.92
N PRO A 279 -21.96 -43.76 21.20
CA PRO A 279 -22.06 -44.23 22.57
C PRO A 279 -20.63 -44.29 23.13
N LEU A 280 -20.36 -43.48 24.15
CA LEU A 280 -19.21 -43.68 25.03
C LEU A 280 -19.16 -45.15 25.44
N THR A 281 -18.18 -45.88 24.91
CA THR A 281 -17.81 -47.20 25.40
C THR A 281 -16.42 -47.07 26.01
N GLN A 282 -16.43 -47.28 27.33
CA GLN A 282 -15.36 -47.57 28.31
C GLN A 282 -13.90 -47.54 27.86
#